data_AF-A0ABD6CD30-F1
#
_entry.id   AF-A0ABD6CD30-F1
#
_cell.length_a   1.000
_cell.length_b   1.000
_cell.length_c   1.000
_cell.angle_alpha   90.00
_cell.angle_beta   90.00
_cell.angle_gamma   90.00
#
_symmetry.space_group_name_H-M   'P 1'
#
loop_
_entity.id
_entity.type
_entity.pdbx_description
1 polymer ?
#
loop_
_entity_poly.entity_id
_entity_poly.type
_entity_poly.pdbx_seq_one_letter_code
_entity_poly.pdbx_strand_id
1 'polypeptide(L)'
;MRTDEDFLARLRTVTKNAVTDYRSDFPDAAPIPETRTTEVGEETASTEAVYERFDVLTTFYDGLFEVDSTSVRSTWQSNLVYDCSRKELLSLLSPNLLKSFPVTGRYSPDTGMIGVSTSPTSSARASSLLASELAHAYQDQFDSPTWDHPYLREGFEQAVAIKAQEHLAAQYSHDRLDHLAVRNRVQTLVEGYITHALRNGRVVPEMLSELGLTSEEVSVLRENLPWRLLRVLSPRYEWSDVKIAPDYMLFGSLLLVSETAGIDETFSRAFHGTHPWEEQINSIQEIEAGVHRIIPWGVPVR
;
A
#
# COMPACT_ATOMS: atom_id res chain seq x y z
N MET A 1 -7.23 -25.59 0.18
CA MET A 1 -7.63 -24.24 0.59
C MET A 1 -7.19 -24.03 2.02
N ARG A 2 -6.57 -22.88 2.31
CA ARG A 2 -6.33 -22.42 3.69
C ARG A 2 -7.60 -21.70 4.18
N THR A 3 -7.93 -21.82 5.47
CA THR A 3 -9.20 -21.29 6.03
C THR A 3 -9.04 -19.86 6.56
N ASP A 4 -10.16 -19.19 6.85
CA ASP A 4 -10.14 -17.90 7.56
C ASP A 4 -9.55 -17.97 8.97
N GLU A 5 -9.81 -19.08 9.68
CA GLU A 5 -9.20 -19.32 10.99
C GLU A 5 -7.67 -19.41 10.90
N ASP A 6 -7.15 -20.10 9.89
CA ASP A 6 -5.71 -20.19 9.62
C ASP A 6 -5.10 -18.81 9.31
N PHE A 7 -5.83 -17.99 8.53
CA PHE A 7 -5.40 -16.64 8.20
C PHE A 7 -5.36 -15.74 9.43
N LEU A 8 -6.42 -15.72 10.23
CA LEU A 8 -6.51 -14.90 11.44
C LEU A 8 -5.41 -15.26 12.46
N ALA A 9 -5.18 -16.56 12.69
CA ALA A 9 -4.11 -17.00 13.58
C ALA A 9 -2.74 -16.48 13.13
N ARG A 10 -2.46 -16.56 11.82
CA ARG A 10 -1.21 -16.04 11.23
C ARG A 10 -1.13 -14.53 11.30
N LEU A 11 -2.20 -13.82 10.93
CA LEU A 11 -2.26 -12.36 10.98
C LEU A 11 -1.98 -11.86 12.39
N ARG A 12 -2.60 -12.47 13.42
CA ARG A 12 -2.34 -12.13 14.83
C ARG A 12 -0.86 -12.34 15.20
N THR A 13 -0.30 -13.52 14.90
CA THR A 13 1.08 -13.83 15.26
C THR A 13 2.08 -12.93 14.54
N VAL A 14 1.94 -12.76 13.23
CA VAL A 14 2.83 -11.91 12.41
C VAL A 14 2.75 -10.46 12.86
N THR A 15 1.54 -9.94 13.10
CA THR A 15 1.35 -8.55 13.56
C THR A 15 1.99 -8.33 14.92
N LYS A 16 1.77 -9.24 15.88
CA LYS A 16 2.36 -9.15 17.22
C LYS A 16 3.89 -9.17 17.18
N ASN A 17 4.47 -10.05 16.37
CA ASN A 17 5.92 -10.13 16.20
C ASN A 17 6.45 -8.84 15.58
N ALA A 18 5.84 -8.36 14.49
CA ALA A 18 6.25 -7.11 13.85
C ALA A 18 6.21 -5.90 14.79
N VAL A 19 5.17 -5.77 15.63
CA VAL A 19 5.10 -4.71 16.65
C VAL A 19 6.22 -4.86 17.70
N THR A 20 6.51 -6.09 18.11
CA THR A 20 7.57 -6.38 19.09
C THR A 20 8.95 -6.05 18.52
N ASP A 21 9.23 -6.49 17.30
CA ASP A 21 10.49 -6.29 16.60
C ASP A 21 10.72 -4.80 16.33
N TYR A 22 9.71 -4.07 15.81
CA TYR A 22 9.80 -2.63 15.60
C TYR A 22 10.19 -1.85 16.86
N ARG A 23 9.64 -2.24 18.02
CA ARG A 23 9.97 -1.58 19.30
C ARG A 23 11.36 -1.93 19.80
N SER A 24 11.84 -3.14 19.48
CA SER A 24 13.20 -3.55 19.79
C SER A 24 14.21 -2.78 18.93
N ASP A 25 13.91 -2.62 17.64
CA ASP A 25 14.81 -1.98 16.68
C ASP A 25 14.79 -0.46 16.79
N PHE A 26 13.65 0.13 17.16
CA PHE A 26 13.43 1.57 17.25
C PHE A 26 12.82 1.99 18.61
N PRO A 27 13.54 1.82 19.74
CA PRO A 27 12.99 2.03 21.09
C PRO A 27 12.58 3.48 21.37
N ASP A 28 13.23 4.46 20.72
CA ASP A 28 12.98 5.88 20.90
C ASP A 28 12.10 6.48 19.77
N ALA A 29 11.57 5.66 18.87
CA ALA A 29 10.77 6.15 17.76
C ALA A 29 9.36 6.57 18.18
N ALA A 30 8.80 7.46 17.36
CA ALA A 30 7.40 7.86 17.43
C ALA A 30 6.44 6.65 17.39
N PRO A 31 5.25 6.77 18.01
CA PRO A 31 4.16 5.80 17.90
C PRO A 31 3.95 5.30 16.47
N ILE A 32 3.64 4.01 16.29
CA ILE A 32 3.39 3.38 14.98
C ILE A 32 2.39 4.16 14.09
N PRO A 33 1.28 4.72 14.58
CA PRO A 33 0.28 5.40 13.73
C PRO A 33 0.55 6.89 13.47
N GLU A 34 1.63 7.46 13.98
CA GLU A 34 1.95 8.88 13.77
C GLU A 34 2.31 9.18 12.30
N THR A 35 1.41 9.76 11.52
CA THR A 35 1.65 10.05 10.09
C THR A 35 2.75 11.09 9.82
N ARG A 36 3.32 11.71 10.86
CA ARG A 36 4.27 12.82 10.77
C ARG A 36 5.61 12.47 11.39
N THR A 37 6.41 11.67 10.70
CA THR A 37 7.85 11.93 10.75
C THR A 37 8.06 13.25 10.01
N THR A 38 8.00 14.37 10.70
CA THR A 38 8.47 15.64 10.13
C THR A 38 9.91 15.40 9.65
N GLU A 39 10.12 15.49 8.34
CA GLU A 39 11.38 15.30 7.59
C GLU A 39 12.42 16.39 7.92
N VAL A 40 12.53 16.78 9.20
CA VAL A 40 13.41 17.88 9.62
C VAL A 40 14.85 17.44 9.39
N GLY A 41 15.51 18.12 8.46
CA GLY A 41 16.93 17.92 8.15
C GLY A 41 17.24 16.84 7.12
N GLU A 42 16.26 16.37 6.33
CA GLU A 42 16.58 15.64 5.10
C GLU A 42 16.84 16.61 3.93
N GLU A 43 17.80 16.28 3.09
CA GLU A 43 17.94 16.95 1.81
C GLU A 43 16.75 16.61 0.91
N THR A 44 16.25 17.62 0.23
CA THR A 44 15.23 17.48 -0.79
C THR A 44 15.76 16.60 -1.93
N ALA A 45 14.94 15.66 -2.42
CA ALA A 45 15.33 14.85 -3.58
C ALA A 45 15.55 15.74 -4.81
N SER A 46 16.64 15.50 -5.54
CA SER A 46 16.81 16.05 -6.88
C SER A 46 16.04 15.22 -7.91
N THR A 47 15.75 15.81 -9.08
CA THR A 47 15.11 15.09 -10.19
C THR A 47 15.95 13.89 -10.63
N GLU A 48 17.28 14.03 -10.70
CA GLU A 48 18.19 12.96 -11.09
C GLU A 48 18.10 11.78 -10.12
N ALA A 49 18.02 12.04 -8.81
CA ALA A 49 17.88 10.99 -7.81
C ALA A 49 16.53 10.26 -7.91
N VAL A 50 15.47 10.94 -8.34
CA VAL A 50 14.16 10.30 -8.60
C VAL A 50 14.23 9.41 -9.84
N TYR A 51 14.91 9.86 -10.91
CA TYR A 51 15.09 9.09 -12.13
C TYR A 51 15.98 7.86 -11.91
N GLU A 52 17.05 7.98 -11.12
CA GLU A 52 17.89 6.84 -10.75
C GLU A 52 17.08 5.77 -10.02
N ARG A 53 16.24 6.19 -9.07
CA ARG A 53 15.36 5.28 -8.33
C ARG A 53 14.30 4.65 -9.20
N PHE A 54 13.81 5.35 -10.22
CA PHE A 54 12.90 4.78 -11.21
C PHE A 54 13.54 3.58 -11.92
N ASP A 55 14.81 3.68 -12.32
CA ASP A 55 15.52 2.57 -12.99
C ASP A 55 15.71 1.36 -12.06
N VAL A 56 16.06 1.62 -10.79
CA VAL A 56 16.16 0.57 -9.77
C VAL A 56 14.82 -0.10 -9.52
N LEU A 57 13.76 0.69 -9.33
CA LEU A 57 12.42 0.17 -9.02
C LEU A 57 11.81 -0.61 -10.19
N THR A 58 11.99 -0.17 -11.44
CA THR A 58 11.49 -0.92 -12.60
C THR A 58 12.22 -2.25 -12.80
N THR A 59 13.50 -2.34 -12.42
CA THR A 59 14.22 -3.62 -12.41
C THR A 59 13.71 -4.51 -11.28
N PHE A 60 13.48 -3.93 -10.10
CA PHE A 60 12.92 -4.63 -8.95
C PHE A 60 11.52 -5.19 -9.22
N TYR A 61 10.62 -4.40 -9.80
CA TYR A 61 9.24 -4.83 -10.09
C TYR A 61 9.15 -5.86 -11.21
N ASP A 62 9.99 -5.78 -12.24
CA ASP A 62 10.07 -6.84 -13.25
C ASP A 62 10.41 -8.19 -12.61
N GLY A 63 11.36 -8.20 -11.67
CA GLY A 63 11.70 -9.40 -10.89
C GLY A 63 10.60 -9.82 -9.93
N LEU A 64 9.95 -8.87 -9.23
CA LEU A 64 8.93 -9.15 -8.22
C LEU A 64 7.64 -9.73 -8.83
N PHE A 65 7.27 -9.26 -10.02
CA PHE A 65 6.03 -9.63 -10.71
C PHE A 65 6.24 -10.62 -11.86
N GLU A 66 7.49 -10.96 -12.19
CA GLU A 66 7.85 -11.85 -13.29
C GLU A 66 7.33 -11.34 -14.65
N VAL A 67 7.52 -10.04 -14.90
CA VAL A 67 7.15 -9.36 -16.15
C VAL A 67 8.35 -8.67 -16.79
N ASP A 68 8.23 -8.31 -18.06
CA ASP A 68 9.24 -7.52 -18.78
C ASP A 68 8.67 -6.16 -19.20
N SER A 69 9.08 -5.11 -18.49
CA SER A 69 8.67 -3.73 -18.79
C SER A 69 9.57 -3.00 -19.79
N THR A 70 10.57 -3.66 -20.38
CA THR A 70 11.55 -3.03 -21.29
C THR A 70 10.89 -2.22 -22.41
N SER A 71 9.77 -2.70 -22.96
CA SER A 71 9.07 -2.03 -24.05
C SER A 71 8.39 -0.70 -23.66
N VAL A 72 8.09 -0.50 -22.38
CA VAL A 72 7.31 0.64 -21.86
C VAL A 72 8.10 1.60 -20.98
N ARG A 73 9.25 1.16 -20.43
CA ARG A 73 10.10 1.95 -19.52
C ARG A 73 10.45 3.34 -20.05
N SER A 74 10.84 3.47 -21.31
CA SER A 74 11.20 4.76 -21.91
C SER A 74 10.01 5.73 -21.97
N THR A 75 8.81 5.20 -22.15
CA THR A 75 7.56 5.98 -22.14
C THR A 75 7.24 6.44 -20.71
N TRP A 76 7.26 5.53 -19.74
CA TRP A 76 7.07 5.87 -18.33
C TRP A 76 8.09 6.88 -17.81
N GLN A 77 9.36 6.71 -18.14
CA GLN A 77 10.43 7.63 -17.77
C GLN A 77 10.22 9.02 -18.38
N SER A 78 9.81 9.09 -19.65
CA SER A 78 9.49 10.37 -20.32
C SER A 78 8.26 11.05 -19.72
N ASN A 79 7.38 10.26 -19.10
CA ASN A 79 6.14 10.71 -18.47
C ASN A 79 6.25 10.87 -16.94
N LEU A 80 7.45 10.67 -16.39
CA LEU A 80 7.74 10.81 -14.96
C LEU A 80 7.90 12.29 -14.61
N VAL A 81 7.04 12.78 -13.72
CA VAL A 81 7.04 14.16 -13.25
C VAL A 81 7.33 14.21 -11.76
N TYR A 82 8.41 14.90 -11.41
CA TYR A 82 8.76 15.26 -10.05
C TYR A 82 8.81 16.79 -9.92
N ASP A 83 8.36 17.33 -8.78
CA ASP A 83 8.16 18.77 -8.58
C ASP A 83 7.22 19.38 -9.64
N CYS A 84 6.02 18.80 -9.75
CA CYS A 84 5.10 19.06 -10.84
C CYS A 84 4.63 20.52 -10.88
N SER A 85 4.72 21.15 -12.06
CA SER A 85 4.01 22.39 -12.34
C SER A 85 2.49 22.19 -12.28
N ARG A 86 1.74 23.28 -12.13
CA ARG A 86 0.27 23.24 -12.14
C ARG A 86 -0.32 22.59 -13.41
N LYS A 87 0.36 22.71 -14.55
CA LYS A 87 -0.10 22.13 -15.82
C LYS A 87 0.04 20.60 -15.79
N GLU A 88 1.15 20.08 -15.30
CA GLU A 88 1.38 18.64 -15.16
C GLU A 88 0.43 18.04 -14.12
N LEU A 89 0.21 18.75 -13.01
CA LEU A 89 -0.83 18.38 -12.03
C LEU A 89 -2.21 18.26 -12.68
N LEU A 90 -2.58 19.18 -13.59
CA LEU A 90 -3.86 19.10 -14.29
C LEU A 90 -3.92 17.93 -15.28
N SER A 91 -2.81 17.55 -15.92
CA SER A 91 -2.76 16.35 -16.78
C SER A 91 -2.83 15.03 -16.00
N LEU A 92 -2.37 15.04 -14.74
CA LEU A 92 -2.50 13.92 -13.80
C LEU A 92 -3.93 13.81 -13.24
N LEU A 93 -4.64 14.92 -13.18
CA LEU A 93 -6.02 14.98 -12.70
C LEU A 93 -6.99 14.66 -13.85
N SER A 94 -7.68 13.52 -13.77
CA SER A 94 -8.84 13.27 -14.62
C SER A 94 -9.85 14.44 -14.51
N PRO A 95 -10.54 14.86 -15.60
CA PRO A 95 -11.46 16.00 -15.61
C PRO A 95 -12.53 15.97 -14.49
N ASN A 96 -12.83 14.79 -13.96
CA ASN A 96 -13.84 14.56 -12.93
C ASN A 96 -13.38 14.90 -11.49
N LEU A 97 -12.10 15.23 -11.27
CA LEU A 97 -11.49 15.35 -9.93
C LEU A 97 -10.98 16.74 -9.55
N LEU A 98 -11.44 17.79 -10.25
CA LEU A 98 -11.09 19.21 -10.01
C LEU A 98 -11.49 19.79 -8.63
N LYS A 99 -11.88 18.98 -7.64
CA LYS A 99 -12.27 19.45 -6.30
C LYS A 99 -11.39 18.84 -5.19
N SER A 100 -10.44 19.67 -4.74
CA SER A 100 -10.08 19.92 -3.34
C SER A 100 -9.25 18.91 -2.52
N PHE A 101 -8.37 18.10 -3.12
CA PHE A 101 -7.39 17.34 -2.33
C PHE A 101 -5.95 17.65 -2.75
N PRO A 102 -5.00 17.80 -1.80
CA PRO A 102 -3.59 17.86 -2.12
C PRO A 102 -3.17 16.48 -2.66
N VAL A 103 -2.98 16.40 -3.98
CA VAL A 103 -2.40 15.24 -4.63
C VAL A 103 -0.92 15.23 -4.25
N THR A 104 -0.49 14.24 -3.47
CA THR A 104 0.92 14.10 -3.10
C THR A 104 1.71 13.30 -4.12
N GLY A 105 1.05 12.43 -4.89
CA GLY A 105 1.56 11.60 -5.99
C GLY A 105 0.35 11.06 -6.76
N ARG A 106 0.52 10.69 -8.04
CA ARG A 106 -0.54 10.10 -8.86
C ARG A 106 -0.05 9.43 -10.15
N TYR A 107 -0.52 8.23 -10.42
CA TYR A 107 -0.54 7.61 -11.73
C TYR A 107 -1.86 7.92 -12.48
N SER A 108 -1.76 8.14 -13.79
CA SER A 108 -2.90 8.38 -14.67
C SER A 108 -2.92 7.36 -15.81
N PRO A 109 -3.86 6.39 -15.83
CA PRO A 109 -3.94 5.38 -16.89
C PRO A 109 -4.27 6.01 -18.26
N ASP A 110 -5.07 7.09 -18.28
CA ASP A 110 -5.47 7.79 -19.51
C ASP A 110 -4.28 8.41 -20.26
N THR A 111 -3.22 8.79 -19.54
CA THR A 111 -2.08 9.54 -20.08
C THR A 111 -0.74 8.85 -19.91
N GLY A 112 -0.69 7.78 -19.10
CA GLY A 112 0.55 7.13 -18.68
C GLY A 112 1.49 8.01 -17.85
N MET A 113 0.99 9.11 -17.30
CA MET A 113 1.78 10.03 -16.47
C MET A 113 1.94 9.51 -15.05
N ILE A 114 3.17 9.61 -14.52
CA ILE A 114 3.54 9.21 -13.16
C ILE A 114 4.01 10.47 -12.42
N GLY A 115 3.15 11.01 -11.57
CA GLY A 115 3.44 12.17 -10.72
C GLY A 115 3.94 11.75 -9.36
N VAL A 116 5.15 12.15 -8.97
CA VAL A 116 5.73 11.78 -7.68
C VAL A 116 5.42 12.79 -6.59
N SER A 117 5.50 14.09 -6.87
CA SER A 117 5.21 15.15 -5.89
C SER A 117 4.88 16.49 -6.54
N THR A 118 3.94 17.24 -5.95
CA THR A 118 3.57 18.60 -6.39
C THR A 118 4.45 19.71 -5.82
N SER A 119 5.41 19.34 -4.98
CA SER A 119 6.41 20.26 -4.42
C SER A 119 7.66 19.47 -4.02
N PRO A 120 8.82 20.12 -3.85
CA PRO A 120 10.01 19.42 -3.42
C PRO A 120 9.81 18.78 -2.04
N THR A 121 10.24 17.52 -1.87
CA THR A 121 10.08 16.71 -0.65
C THR A 121 11.34 15.91 -0.36
N SER A 122 11.44 15.25 0.79
CA SER A 122 12.62 14.45 1.12
C SER A 122 12.87 13.30 0.16
N SER A 123 14.12 12.83 0.16
CA SER A 123 14.55 11.61 -0.54
C SER A 123 13.68 10.40 -0.20
N ALA A 124 13.47 10.12 1.09
CA ALA A 124 12.63 9.01 1.53
C ALA A 124 11.18 9.13 1.04
N ARG A 125 10.60 10.34 1.09
CA ARG A 125 9.21 10.57 0.71
C ARG A 125 9.00 10.51 -0.79
N ALA A 126 9.89 11.10 -1.58
CA ALA A 126 9.86 10.99 -3.04
C ALA A 126 10.00 9.52 -3.48
N SER A 127 10.87 8.75 -2.83
CA SER A 127 11.05 7.31 -3.09
C SER A 127 9.79 6.51 -2.79
N SER A 128 9.16 6.80 -1.64
CA SER A 128 7.92 6.15 -1.21
C SER A 128 6.77 6.42 -2.19
N LEU A 129 6.62 7.67 -2.63
CA LEU A 129 5.62 8.07 -3.61
C LEU A 129 5.89 7.45 -4.99
N LEU A 130 7.15 7.46 -5.45
CA LEU A 130 7.52 6.81 -6.70
C LEU A 130 7.23 5.30 -6.69
N ALA A 131 7.56 4.61 -5.61
CA ALA A 131 7.27 3.18 -5.46
C ALA A 131 5.77 2.87 -5.57
N SER A 132 4.95 3.70 -4.93
CA SER A 132 3.48 3.63 -4.97
C SER A 132 2.94 3.80 -6.39
N GLU A 133 3.27 4.91 -7.05
CA GLU A 133 2.71 5.23 -8.36
C GLU A 133 3.24 4.31 -9.47
N LEU A 134 4.46 3.80 -9.35
CA LEU A 134 4.97 2.76 -10.25
C LEU A 134 4.21 1.45 -10.07
N ALA A 135 3.85 1.04 -8.86
CA ALA A 135 3.05 -0.17 -8.67
C ALA A 135 1.71 -0.09 -9.42
N HIS A 136 1.06 1.07 -9.39
CA HIS A 136 -0.14 1.34 -10.20
C HIS A 136 0.11 1.28 -11.70
N ALA A 137 1.23 1.84 -12.18
CA ALA A 137 1.59 1.76 -13.60
C ALA A 137 1.78 0.31 -14.06
N TYR A 138 2.38 -0.55 -13.23
CA TYR A 138 2.51 -1.98 -13.51
C TYR A 138 1.16 -2.70 -13.50
N GLN A 139 0.31 -2.42 -12.51
CA GLN A 139 -1.03 -3.02 -12.43
C GLN A 139 -1.87 -2.73 -13.68
N ASP A 140 -1.84 -1.49 -14.17
CA ASP A 140 -2.56 -1.07 -15.39
C ASP A 140 -1.92 -1.68 -16.66
N GLN A 141 -0.61 -1.55 -16.82
CA GLN A 141 0.09 -1.92 -18.06
C GLN A 141 0.09 -3.43 -18.35
N PHE A 142 0.03 -4.26 -17.31
CA PHE A 142 0.06 -5.71 -17.43
C PHE A 142 -1.26 -6.36 -17.01
N ASP A 143 -2.35 -5.60 -17.03
CA ASP A 143 -3.72 -6.09 -16.79
C ASP A 143 -3.83 -6.92 -15.49
N SER A 144 -3.21 -6.46 -14.41
CA SER A 144 -3.25 -7.18 -13.13
C SER A 144 -4.69 -7.30 -12.63
N PRO A 145 -5.16 -8.47 -12.21
CA PRO A 145 -6.52 -8.63 -11.66
C PRO A 145 -6.80 -7.79 -10.41
N THR A 146 -5.74 -7.27 -9.77
CA THR A 146 -5.86 -6.33 -8.65
C THR A 146 -6.29 -4.92 -9.09
N TRP A 147 -6.01 -4.52 -10.34
CA TRP A 147 -6.30 -3.18 -10.89
C TRP A 147 -7.79 -2.84 -10.90
N ASP A 148 -8.61 -3.81 -11.29
CA ASP A 148 -10.04 -3.64 -11.54
C ASP A 148 -10.90 -3.56 -10.28
N HIS A 149 -10.33 -3.86 -9.11
CA HIS A 149 -11.05 -3.83 -7.84
C HIS A 149 -10.38 -2.84 -6.87
N PRO A 150 -11.07 -1.77 -6.43
CA PRO A 150 -10.44 -0.68 -5.69
C PRO A 150 -9.77 -1.16 -4.41
N TYR A 151 -10.37 -2.12 -3.68
CA TYR A 151 -9.73 -2.62 -2.46
C TYR A 151 -8.50 -3.49 -2.73
N LEU A 152 -8.51 -4.28 -3.82
CA LEU A 152 -7.36 -5.11 -4.15
C LEU A 152 -6.24 -4.25 -4.73
N ARG A 153 -6.57 -3.24 -5.53
CA ARG A 153 -5.61 -2.32 -6.13
C ARG A 153 -4.78 -1.62 -5.08
N GLU A 154 -5.43 -0.93 -4.15
CA GLU A 154 -4.74 -0.14 -3.12
C GLU A 154 -4.05 -1.06 -2.09
N GLY A 155 -4.63 -2.22 -1.77
CA GLY A 155 -4.01 -3.18 -0.85
C GLY A 155 -2.75 -3.82 -1.43
N PHE A 156 -2.78 -4.14 -2.73
CA PHE A 156 -1.62 -4.64 -3.46
C PHE A 156 -0.51 -3.59 -3.53
N GLU A 157 -0.87 -2.37 -3.96
CA GLU A 157 0.05 -1.24 -4.03
C GLU A 157 0.75 -1.03 -2.69
N GLN A 158 0.00 -0.97 -1.59
CA GLN A 158 0.56 -0.70 -0.27
C GLN A 158 1.60 -1.75 0.13
N ALA A 159 1.27 -3.03 -0.03
CA ALA A 159 2.16 -4.13 0.33
C ALA A 159 3.43 -4.15 -0.55
N VAL A 160 3.28 -3.88 -1.84
CA VAL A 160 4.41 -3.87 -2.77
C VAL A 160 5.28 -2.62 -2.61
N ALA A 161 4.68 -1.46 -2.37
CA ALA A 161 5.42 -0.23 -2.11
C ALA A 161 6.30 -0.35 -0.86
N ILE A 162 5.86 -1.09 0.17
CA ILE A 162 6.69 -1.44 1.33
C ILE A 162 7.90 -2.27 0.89
N LYS A 163 7.71 -3.33 0.09
CA LYS A 163 8.82 -4.15 -0.42
C LYS A 163 9.80 -3.34 -1.28
N ALA A 164 9.29 -2.42 -2.08
CA ALA A 164 10.10 -1.50 -2.85
C ALA A 164 10.91 -0.52 -1.97
N GLN A 165 10.30 -0.01 -0.89
CA GLN A 165 11.01 0.82 0.09
C GLN A 165 12.10 0.03 0.81
N GLU A 166 11.83 -1.20 1.27
CA GLU A 166 12.83 -2.11 1.85
C GLU A 166 13.99 -2.35 0.86
N HIS A 167 13.69 -2.60 -0.42
CA HIS A 167 14.69 -2.82 -1.45
C HIS A 167 15.57 -1.58 -1.68
N LEU A 168 14.96 -0.40 -1.83
CA LEU A 168 15.68 0.85 -1.98
C LEU A 168 16.52 1.18 -0.74
N ALA A 169 15.99 0.94 0.46
CA ALA A 169 16.72 1.17 1.71
C ALA A 169 17.99 0.32 1.77
N ALA A 170 17.90 -0.96 1.39
CA ALA A 170 19.05 -1.85 1.29
C ALA A 170 20.03 -1.43 0.17
N GLN A 171 19.52 -1.06 -1.01
CA GLN A 171 20.33 -0.67 -2.16
C GLN A 171 21.17 0.58 -1.89
N TYR A 172 20.62 1.53 -1.12
CA TYR A 172 21.24 2.82 -0.85
C TYR A 172 21.79 2.98 0.58
N SER A 173 21.69 1.94 1.42
CA SER A 173 22.01 2.01 2.86
C SER A 173 21.34 3.22 3.55
N HIS A 174 20.04 3.37 3.34
CA HIS A 174 19.30 4.58 3.71
C HIS A 174 18.42 4.36 4.94
N ASP A 175 18.98 4.55 6.15
CA ASP A 175 18.34 4.25 7.44
C ASP A 175 16.92 4.80 7.61
N ARG A 176 16.66 6.03 7.12
CA ARG A 176 15.32 6.62 7.21
C ARG A 176 14.29 5.94 6.33
N LEU A 177 14.72 5.44 5.17
CA LEU A 177 13.85 4.73 4.25
C LEU A 177 13.58 3.33 4.80
N ASP A 178 14.59 2.71 5.41
CA ASP A 178 14.45 1.46 6.15
C ASP A 178 13.44 1.59 7.30
N HIS A 179 13.63 2.58 8.18
CA HIS A 179 12.72 2.86 9.28
C HIS A 179 11.29 3.12 8.77
N LEU A 180 11.12 3.92 7.72
CA LEU A 180 9.82 4.18 7.10
C LEU A 180 9.18 2.89 6.56
N ALA A 181 9.96 2.03 5.90
CA ALA A 181 9.47 0.76 5.35
C ALA A 181 9.00 -0.19 6.45
N VAL A 182 9.83 -0.39 7.49
CA VAL A 182 9.48 -1.23 8.65
C VAL A 182 8.24 -0.70 9.35
N ARG A 183 8.17 0.61 9.54
CA ARG A 183 7.01 1.25 10.18
C ARG A 183 5.73 1.09 9.37
N ASN A 184 5.78 1.36 8.07
CA ASN A 184 4.64 1.18 7.16
C ASN A 184 4.17 -0.28 7.13
N ARG A 185 5.12 -1.23 7.17
CA ARG A 185 4.84 -2.67 7.30
C ARG A 185 4.04 -2.99 8.56
N VAL A 186 4.53 -2.53 9.71
CA VAL A 186 3.87 -2.75 11.01
C VAL A 186 2.48 -2.11 11.03
N GLN A 187 2.37 -0.87 10.55
CA GLN A 187 1.10 -0.17 10.46
C GLN A 187 0.09 -0.92 9.59
N THR A 188 0.50 -1.37 8.40
CA THR A 188 -0.36 -2.13 7.47
C THR A 188 -0.87 -3.44 8.11
N LEU A 189 -0.01 -4.15 8.85
CA LEU A 189 -0.39 -5.37 9.57
C LEU A 189 -1.40 -5.08 10.69
N VAL A 190 -1.16 -4.04 11.48
CA VAL A 190 -2.06 -3.60 12.56
C VAL A 190 -3.43 -3.19 12.00
N GLU A 191 -3.45 -2.38 10.96
CA GLU A 191 -4.68 -1.91 10.30
C GLU A 191 -5.43 -3.07 9.63
N GLY A 192 -4.71 -4.03 9.05
CA GLY A 192 -5.30 -5.26 8.52
C GLY A 192 -5.96 -6.13 9.60
N TYR A 193 -5.30 -6.31 10.75
CA TYR A 193 -5.87 -7.04 11.90
C TYR A 193 -7.12 -6.35 12.45
N ILE A 194 -7.06 -5.03 12.63
CA ILE A 194 -8.20 -4.21 13.05
C ILE A 194 -9.36 -4.39 12.05
N THR A 195 -9.07 -4.29 10.75
CA THR A 195 -10.07 -4.48 9.68
C THR A 195 -10.73 -5.86 9.75
N HIS A 196 -9.95 -6.93 9.88
CA HIS A 196 -10.49 -8.28 10.01
C HIS A 196 -11.43 -8.41 11.23
N ALA A 197 -11.03 -7.88 12.38
CA ALA A 197 -11.85 -7.90 13.60
C ALA A 197 -13.17 -7.13 13.45
N LEU A 198 -13.16 -6.00 12.74
CA LEU A 198 -14.36 -5.19 12.47
C LEU A 198 -15.34 -5.93 11.55
N ARG A 199 -14.83 -6.59 10.51
CA ARG A 199 -15.63 -7.43 9.61
C ARG A 199 -16.36 -8.55 10.36
N ASN A 200 -15.78 -9.01 11.46
CA ASN A 200 -16.29 -10.10 12.30
C ASN A 200 -17.05 -9.62 13.56
N GLY A 201 -17.38 -8.33 13.66
CA GLY A 201 -18.44 -7.83 14.55
C GLY A 201 -17.99 -6.99 15.75
N ARG A 202 -16.70 -6.86 16.07
CA ARG A 202 -16.15 -5.79 16.94
C ARG A 202 -14.63 -5.88 17.14
N VAL A 203 -14.05 -4.73 17.48
CA VAL A 203 -12.70 -4.61 18.07
C VAL A 203 -12.85 -4.39 19.57
N VAL A 204 -12.22 -5.23 20.39
CA VAL A 204 -12.14 -5.02 21.85
C VAL A 204 -10.73 -4.55 22.26
N PRO A 205 -10.58 -3.67 23.26
CA PRO A 205 -9.27 -3.14 23.67
C PRO A 205 -8.23 -4.21 23.99
N GLU A 206 -8.66 -5.34 24.55
CA GLU A 206 -7.80 -6.46 24.92
C GLU A 206 -7.08 -7.03 23.69
N MET A 207 -7.79 -7.16 22.56
CA MET A 207 -7.20 -7.65 21.30
C MET A 207 -6.03 -6.79 20.81
N LEU A 208 -6.13 -5.47 20.99
CA LEU A 208 -5.10 -4.53 20.55
C LEU A 208 -3.93 -4.47 21.55
N SER A 209 -4.24 -4.58 22.85
CA SER A 209 -3.21 -4.68 23.89
C SER A 209 -2.38 -5.95 23.75
N GLU A 210 -2.97 -7.07 23.31
CA GLU A 210 -2.27 -8.33 23.06
C GLU A 210 -1.28 -8.27 21.89
N LEU A 211 -1.50 -7.34 20.95
CA LEU A 211 -0.54 -7.02 19.89
C LEU A 211 0.62 -6.14 20.40
N GLY A 212 0.54 -5.62 21.61
CA GLY A 212 1.54 -4.74 22.21
C GLY A 212 1.24 -3.24 22.05
N LEU A 213 0.10 -2.87 21.46
CA LEU A 213 -0.27 -1.46 21.26
C LEU A 213 -0.66 -0.79 22.59
N THR A 214 -0.23 0.45 22.76
CA THR A 214 -0.63 1.31 23.89
C THR A 214 -2.00 1.94 23.66
N SER A 215 -2.68 2.36 24.73
CA SER A 215 -3.97 3.07 24.63
C SER A 215 -3.87 4.37 23.80
N GLU A 216 -2.72 5.04 23.84
CA GLU A 216 -2.46 6.25 23.05
C GLU A 216 -2.38 5.91 21.56
N GLU A 217 -1.59 4.90 21.17
CA GLU A 217 -1.53 4.42 19.78
C GLU A 217 -2.88 3.98 19.26
N VAL A 218 -3.67 3.28 20.08
CA VAL A 218 -5.03 2.89 19.70
C VAL A 218 -5.92 4.11 19.47
N SER A 219 -5.79 5.16 20.28
CA SER A 219 -6.52 6.43 20.06
C SER A 219 -6.11 7.09 18.76
N VAL A 220 -4.80 7.19 18.49
CA VAL A 220 -4.26 7.80 17.26
C VAL A 220 -4.65 7.00 16.02
N LEU A 221 -4.60 5.66 16.08
CA LEU A 221 -5.09 4.79 15.01
C LEU A 221 -6.55 5.09 14.71
N ARG A 222 -7.40 5.15 15.74
CA ARG A 222 -8.83 5.41 15.57
C ARG A 222 -9.11 6.77 14.91
N GLU A 223 -8.31 7.79 15.21
CA GLU A 223 -8.42 9.13 14.61
C GLU A 223 -7.87 9.18 13.16
N ASN A 224 -6.88 8.35 12.85
CA ASN A 224 -6.16 8.36 11.57
C ASN A 224 -6.59 7.27 10.58
N LEU A 225 -7.49 6.36 10.96
CA LEU A 225 -7.96 5.31 10.06
C LEU A 225 -8.46 5.94 8.75
N PRO A 226 -7.95 5.46 7.60
CA PRO A 226 -8.12 6.17 6.35
C PRO A 226 -9.59 6.26 5.95
N TRP A 227 -10.07 7.50 5.92
CA TRP A 227 -11.33 7.95 5.32
C TRP A 227 -11.19 8.20 3.80
N ARG A 228 -10.04 7.86 3.21
CA ARG A 228 -9.50 8.49 1.99
C ARG A 228 -10.17 8.10 0.67
N LEU A 229 -11.28 7.35 0.68
CA LEU A 229 -12.01 6.97 -0.54
C LEU A 229 -13.50 7.37 -0.52
N LEU A 230 -13.89 8.33 0.32
CA LEU A 230 -15.26 8.83 0.55
C LEU A 230 -15.98 9.50 -0.65
N ARG A 231 -15.52 9.29 -1.88
CA ARG A 231 -16.31 9.60 -3.09
C ARG A 231 -16.58 8.39 -3.99
N VAL A 232 -15.93 7.26 -3.74
CA VAL A 232 -16.12 6.01 -4.50
C VAL A 232 -16.64 4.89 -3.59
N LEU A 233 -16.25 4.87 -2.32
CA LEU A 233 -16.56 3.78 -1.38
C LEU A 233 -17.39 4.30 -0.21
N SER A 234 -18.55 3.65 0.03
CA SER A 234 -19.40 3.95 1.19
C SER A 234 -18.81 3.31 2.45
N PRO A 235 -18.70 4.00 3.59
CA PRO A 235 -18.30 3.39 4.86
C PRO A 235 -19.27 2.30 5.27
N ARG A 236 -18.76 1.15 5.73
CA ARG A 236 -19.58 -0.05 6.03
C ARG A 236 -19.44 -0.58 7.43
N TYR A 237 -18.33 -0.26 8.09
CA TYR A 237 -18.07 -0.68 9.46
C TYR A 237 -18.00 0.52 10.37
N GLU A 238 -18.30 0.27 11.65
CA GLU A 238 -18.22 1.26 12.71
C GLU A 238 -17.27 0.74 13.79
N TRP A 239 -16.25 1.53 14.12
CA TRP A 239 -15.46 1.33 15.31
C TRP A 239 -15.83 2.41 16.33
N SER A 240 -16.66 2.04 17.30
CA SER A 240 -17.35 2.99 18.18
C SER A 240 -18.19 3.98 17.35
N ASP A 241 -17.81 5.26 17.30
CA ASP A 241 -18.46 6.34 16.57
C ASP A 241 -17.80 6.67 15.23
N VAL A 242 -16.71 5.97 14.88
CA VAL A 242 -15.94 6.21 13.65
C VAL A 242 -16.37 5.26 12.54
N LYS A 243 -16.79 5.84 11.40
CA LYS A 243 -17.11 5.11 10.17
C LYS A 243 -15.85 4.87 9.35
N ILE A 244 -15.65 3.63 8.90
CA ILE A 244 -14.40 3.19 8.27
C ILE A 244 -14.65 2.37 7.00
N ALA A 245 -13.66 2.33 6.12
CA ALA A 245 -13.66 1.55 4.89
C ALA A 245 -12.26 0.98 4.56
N PRO A 246 -11.78 -0.06 5.27
CA PRO A 246 -10.37 -0.45 5.17
C PRO A 246 -10.15 -1.83 4.54
N ASP A 247 -11.06 -2.36 3.71
CA ASP A 247 -10.89 -3.70 3.14
C ASP A 247 -9.60 -3.86 2.29
N TYR A 248 -9.01 -2.75 1.83
CA TYR A 248 -7.69 -2.76 1.19
C TYR A 248 -6.54 -3.01 2.18
N MET A 249 -6.64 -2.52 3.42
CA MET A 249 -5.67 -2.80 4.50
C MET A 249 -5.63 -4.30 4.79
N LEU A 250 -6.78 -4.96 4.70
CA LEU A 250 -6.85 -6.40 4.85
C LEU A 250 -6.12 -7.13 3.73
N PHE A 251 -6.32 -6.74 2.46
CA PHE A 251 -5.60 -7.36 1.36
C PHE A 251 -4.09 -7.12 1.43
N GLY A 252 -3.65 -5.89 1.71
CA GLY A 252 -2.23 -5.60 1.90
C GLY A 252 -1.60 -6.41 3.02
N SER A 253 -2.27 -6.50 4.18
CA SER A 253 -1.82 -7.34 5.30
C SER A 253 -1.77 -8.82 4.94
N LEU A 254 -2.70 -9.31 4.11
CA LEU A 254 -2.71 -10.69 3.63
C LEU A 254 -1.45 -11.02 2.84
N LEU A 255 -0.99 -10.12 1.98
CA LEU A 255 0.25 -10.29 1.22
C LEU A 255 1.48 -10.28 2.14
N LEU A 256 1.55 -9.35 3.10
CA LEU A 256 2.67 -9.29 4.06
C LEU A 256 2.74 -10.53 4.99
N VAL A 257 1.57 -11.02 5.44
CA VAL A 257 1.48 -12.26 6.22
C VAL A 257 1.91 -13.46 5.38
N SER A 258 1.52 -13.50 4.12
CA SER A 258 1.86 -14.58 3.18
C SER A 258 3.37 -14.64 2.92
N GLU A 259 3.99 -13.49 2.70
CA GLU A 259 5.45 -13.38 2.57
C GLU A 259 6.16 -13.81 3.86
N THR A 260 5.73 -13.31 5.02
CA THR A 260 6.32 -13.72 6.32
C THR A 260 6.17 -15.22 6.58
N ALA A 261 5.07 -15.82 6.11
CA ALA A 261 4.80 -17.24 6.22
C ALA A 261 5.57 -18.11 5.21
N GLY A 262 6.43 -17.51 4.38
CA GLY A 262 7.19 -18.22 3.36
C GLY A 262 6.32 -18.80 2.26
N ILE A 263 5.22 -18.13 1.89
CA ILE A 263 4.47 -18.50 0.69
C ILE A 263 5.26 -18.03 -0.53
N ASP A 264 5.75 -18.99 -1.30
CA ASP A 264 6.52 -18.74 -2.52
C ASP A 264 5.77 -17.81 -3.47
N GLU A 265 6.53 -16.88 -4.06
CA GLU A 265 6.06 -15.98 -5.13
C GLU A 265 4.81 -15.16 -4.74
N THR A 266 4.57 -14.92 -3.45
CA THR A 266 3.37 -14.23 -2.92
C THR A 266 2.91 -13.04 -3.77
N PHE A 267 3.84 -12.14 -4.12
CA PHE A 267 3.53 -10.93 -4.88
C PHE A 267 3.30 -11.20 -6.38
N SER A 268 4.13 -12.00 -7.05
CA SER A 268 3.90 -12.43 -8.44
C SER A 268 2.55 -13.14 -8.57
N ARG A 269 2.27 -14.09 -7.68
CA ARG A 269 1.00 -14.80 -7.62
C ARG A 269 -0.19 -13.89 -7.45
N ALA A 270 -0.13 -12.92 -6.54
CA ALA A 270 -1.19 -11.93 -6.39
C ALA A 270 -1.31 -11.03 -7.63
N PHE A 271 -0.19 -10.64 -8.23
CA PHE A 271 -0.15 -9.84 -9.46
C PHE A 271 -0.84 -10.54 -10.63
N HIS A 272 -0.69 -11.86 -10.74
CA HIS A 272 -1.30 -12.73 -11.76
C HIS A 272 -2.63 -13.37 -11.35
N GLY A 273 -3.19 -13.01 -10.19
CA GLY A 273 -4.51 -13.49 -9.74
C GLY A 273 -4.56 -14.94 -9.25
N THR A 274 -3.47 -15.50 -8.75
CA THR A 274 -3.35 -16.92 -8.34
C THR A 274 -2.78 -17.07 -6.92
N HIS A 275 -3.57 -16.75 -5.89
CA HIS A 275 -3.09 -16.72 -4.50
C HIS A 275 -3.76 -17.78 -3.59
N PRO A 276 -3.05 -18.50 -2.70
CA PRO A 276 -3.61 -19.55 -1.84
C PRO A 276 -4.74 -19.16 -0.86
N TRP A 277 -5.05 -17.86 -0.74
CA TRP A 277 -6.06 -17.31 0.16
C TRP A 277 -7.28 -16.81 -0.63
N GLU A 278 -7.72 -17.59 -1.62
CA GLU A 278 -8.85 -17.21 -2.49
C GLU A 278 -10.12 -16.92 -1.70
N GLU A 279 -10.36 -17.62 -0.58
CA GLU A 279 -11.52 -17.38 0.28
C GLU A 279 -11.51 -15.96 0.87
N GLN A 280 -10.38 -15.50 1.39
CA GLN A 280 -10.22 -14.14 1.94
C GLN A 280 -10.33 -13.09 0.83
N ILE A 281 -9.75 -13.37 -0.33
CA ILE A 281 -9.76 -12.46 -1.48
C ILE A 281 -11.19 -12.31 -2.02
N ASN A 282 -11.89 -13.43 -2.24
CA ASN A 282 -13.29 -13.43 -2.64
C ASN A 282 -14.15 -12.70 -1.60
N SER A 283 -13.90 -12.93 -0.31
CA SER A 283 -14.60 -12.22 0.76
C SER A 283 -14.39 -10.71 0.72
N ILE A 284 -13.20 -10.23 0.32
CA ILE A 284 -12.93 -8.81 0.10
C ILE A 284 -13.67 -8.28 -1.14
N GLN A 285 -13.79 -9.09 -2.19
CA GLN A 285 -14.45 -8.72 -3.46
C GLN A 285 -15.99 -8.75 -3.40
N GLU A 286 -16.57 -9.71 -2.66
CA GLU A 286 -18.02 -9.86 -2.48
C GLU A 286 -18.67 -8.64 -1.82
N ILE A 287 -17.86 -7.80 -1.19
CA ILE A 287 -18.32 -6.56 -0.57
C ILE A 287 -18.84 -5.57 -1.64
N GLU A 288 -18.45 -5.64 -2.92
CA GLU A 288 -19.04 -4.81 -4.00
C GLU A 288 -20.32 -5.39 -4.65
N ALA A 289 -21.37 -5.70 -3.87
CA ALA A 289 -22.71 -5.86 -4.45
C ALA A 289 -23.37 -4.49 -4.72
N GLY A 290 -22.84 -3.79 -5.73
CA GLY A 290 -23.28 -2.45 -6.13
C GLY A 290 -22.76 -2.00 -7.49
N VAL A 291 -22.91 -2.85 -8.52
CA VAL A 291 -22.73 -2.56 -9.96
C VAL A 291 -21.29 -2.46 -10.49
N HIS A 292 -20.72 -3.60 -10.93
CA HIS A 292 -20.34 -3.95 -12.32
C HIS A 292 -19.55 -5.28 -12.28
N ARG A 293 -19.38 -5.96 -13.43
CA ARG A 293 -18.93 -7.36 -13.57
C ARG A 293 -17.79 -7.75 -12.61
N ILE A 294 -18.09 -8.65 -11.67
CA ILE A 294 -17.07 -9.38 -10.91
C ILE A 294 -16.38 -10.33 -11.88
N ILE A 295 -15.10 -10.10 -12.18
CA ILE A 295 -14.23 -11.13 -12.75
C ILE A 295 -13.78 -11.98 -11.54
N PRO A 296 -14.12 -13.27 -11.46
CA PRO A 296 -13.66 -14.13 -10.37
C PRO A 296 -12.13 -14.15 -10.32
N TRP A 297 -11.57 -14.06 -9.11
CA TRP A 297 -10.15 -14.30 -8.89
C TRP A 297 -9.75 -15.67 -9.48
N GLY A 298 -8.63 -15.72 -10.22
CA GLY A 298 -8.18 -16.94 -10.90
C GLY A 298 -8.69 -17.16 -12.33
N VAL A 299 -9.39 -16.21 -12.95
CA VAL A 299 -9.67 -16.24 -14.40
C VAL A 299 -8.55 -15.48 -15.13
N PRO A 300 -7.73 -16.13 -15.97
CA PRO A 300 -6.71 -15.42 -16.73
C PRO A 300 -7.37 -14.38 -17.64
N VAL A 301 -6.92 -13.12 -17.53
CA VAL A 301 -7.22 -12.07 -18.50
C VAL A 301 -6.51 -12.47 -19.81
N ARG A 302 -7.25 -12.47 -20.91
CA ARG A 302 -6.76 -12.85 -22.24
C ARG A 302 -6.31 -11.64 -23.04
#